data_AF-A0A661QY33-F1
#
_entry.id   AF-A0A661QY33-F1
#
_cell.length_a   1.000
_cell.length_b   1.000
_cell.length_c   1.000
_cell.angle_alpha   90.00
_cell.angle_beta   90.00
_cell.angle_gamma   90.00
#
_symmetry.space_group_name_H-M   'P 1'
#
loop_
_entity.id
_entity.type
_entity.pdbx_description
1 polymer ?
#
loop_
_entity_poly.entity_id
_entity_poly.type
_entity_poly.pdbx_seq_one_letter_code
_entity_poly.pdbx_strand_id
1 'polypeptide(L)'
;MTATQKNVKRKIQAIMTGEEENRSLFLKALLLAISFGYGGLVKFRETLYKKGFLQSKRLPCPVFSIGNITIGGSGKTPMTIYIAEVLQGLGYNVAIISRGYKGQAERTGGVVCDGRIICMGPDEAGDEPFMIAERLKTVPVIVGKNRFKAG
;
A
#
# COMPACT_ATOMS: atom_id res chain seq x y z
N MET A 1 -12.72 40.58 -5.90
CA MET A 1 -12.45 39.21 -5.38
C MET A 1 -10.95 38.81 -5.50
N THR A 2 -10.02 39.76 -5.41
CA THR A 2 -8.60 39.56 -5.81
C THR A 2 -7.58 39.64 -4.66
N ALA A 3 -7.96 40.18 -3.49
CA ALA A 3 -7.05 40.36 -2.35
C ALA A 3 -6.89 39.07 -1.50
N THR A 4 -7.98 38.35 -1.25
CA THR A 4 -7.99 37.14 -0.39
C THR A 4 -7.19 35.99 -0.99
N GLN A 5 -7.30 35.75 -2.31
CA GLN A 5 -6.51 34.71 -2.99
C GLN A 5 -5.01 35.01 -2.99
N LYS A 6 -4.61 36.29 -3.11
CA LYS A 6 -3.20 36.70 -3.06
C LYS A 6 -2.57 36.41 -1.70
N ASN A 7 -3.33 36.60 -0.61
CA ASN A 7 -2.87 36.30 0.75
C ASN A 7 -2.70 34.80 1.01
N VAL A 8 -3.61 33.96 0.49
CA VAL A 8 -3.48 32.50 0.60
C VAL A 8 -2.28 32.01 -0.18
N LYS A 9 -2.08 32.51 -1.41
CA LYS A 9 -0.95 32.12 -2.26
C LYS A 9 0.39 32.51 -1.62
N ARG A 10 0.51 33.72 -1.05
CA ARG A 10 1.70 34.15 -0.29
C ARG A 10 1.95 33.30 0.96
N LYS A 11 0.91 32.96 1.74
CA LYS A 11 1.07 32.08 2.91
C LYS A 11 1.55 30.68 2.52
N ILE A 12 0.98 30.09 1.47
CA ILE A 12 1.44 28.79 0.95
C ILE A 12 2.88 28.89 0.46
N GLN A 13 3.22 29.97 -0.25
CA GLN A 13 4.55 30.18 -0.80
C GLN A 13 5.59 30.38 0.32
N ALA A 14 5.28 31.15 1.36
CA ALA A 14 6.14 31.32 2.54
C ALA A 14 6.36 30.02 3.34
N ILE A 15 5.34 29.16 3.41
CA ILE A 15 5.45 27.81 4.01
C ILE A 15 6.32 26.90 3.13
N MET A 16 6.20 27.01 1.80
CA MET A 16 7.00 26.23 0.84
C MET A 16 8.46 26.70 0.73
N THR A 17 8.74 28.00 0.89
CA THR A 17 10.08 28.60 0.81
C THR A 17 10.84 28.58 2.14
N GLY A 18 10.20 28.18 3.24
CA GLY A 18 10.87 27.94 4.51
C GLY A 18 11.27 29.18 5.30
N GLU A 19 10.62 30.34 5.08
CA GLU A 19 10.94 31.60 5.76
C GLU A 19 10.58 31.65 7.28
N GLU A 20 9.95 30.61 7.84
CA GLU A 20 9.77 30.47 9.31
C GLU A 20 10.76 29.45 9.91
N GLU A 21 12.02 29.84 9.99
CA GLU A 21 13.14 29.01 10.44
C GLU A 21 12.93 28.46 11.88
N ASN A 22 12.43 29.29 12.81
CA ASN A 22 12.24 28.93 14.23
C ASN A 22 11.03 28.00 14.48
N ARG A 23 9.94 28.16 13.74
CA ARG A 23 8.75 27.31 13.87
C ARG A 23 8.98 25.92 13.26
N SER A 24 9.82 25.85 12.23
CA SER A 24 10.24 24.59 11.61
C SER A 24 11.05 23.70 12.56
N LEU A 25 11.86 24.28 13.45
CA LEU A 25 12.69 23.54 14.42
C LEU A 25 11.85 22.86 15.50
N PHE A 26 10.88 23.56 16.09
CA PHE A 26 9.98 22.97 17.09
C PHE A 26 9.10 21.86 16.48
N LEU A 27 8.53 22.08 15.30
CA LEU A 27 7.77 21.06 14.58
C LEU A 27 8.63 19.85 14.20
N LYS A 28 9.86 20.07 13.72
CA LYS A 28 10.81 18.99 13.44
C LYS A 28 11.14 18.20 14.71
N ALA A 29 11.42 18.87 15.83
CA ALA A 29 11.72 18.21 17.10
C ALA A 29 10.53 17.37 17.60
N LEU A 30 9.31 17.91 17.51
CA LEU A 30 8.09 17.19 17.87
C LEU A 30 7.87 15.97 16.96
N LEU A 31 7.98 16.13 15.64
CA LEU A 31 7.86 15.03 14.68
C LEU A 31 8.95 13.97 14.89
N LEU A 32 10.15 14.38 15.28
CA LEU A 32 11.28 13.50 15.55
C LEU A 32 11.08 12.72 16.86
N ALA A 33 10.53 13.34 17.90
CA ALA A 33 10.12 12.66 19.12
C ALA A 33 9.01 11.62 18.84
N ILE A 34 7.99 11.99 18.06
CA ILE A 34 6.93 11.06 17.62
C ILE A 34 7.53 9.93 16.77
N SER A 35 8.47 10.24 15.88
CA SER A 35 9.16 9.26 15.03
C SER A 35 9.93 8.24 15.86
N PHE A 36 10.64 8.66 16.92
CA PHE A 36 11.30 7.74 17.85
C PHE A 36 10.29 6.82 18.55
N GLY A 37 9.17 7.37 19.04
CA GLY A 37 8.09 6.58 19.64
C GLY A 37 7.51 5.54 18.67
N TYR A 38 7.18 5.96 17.45
CA TYR A 38 6.71 5.07 16.39
C TYR A 38 7.74 3.99 16.04
N GLY A 39 9.01 4.37 15.89
CA GLY A 39 10.11 3.45 15.61
C GLY A 39 10.30 2.41 16.71
N GLY A 40 10.17 2.81 17.98
CA GLY A 40 10.18 1.91 19.13
C GLY A 40 9.04 0.89 19.08
N LEU A 41 7.81 1.33 18.79
CA LEU A 41 6.64 0.45 18.65
C LEU A 41 6.79 -0.55 17.50
N VAL A 42 7.29 -0.11 16.34
CA VAL A 42 7.54 -0.98 15.19
C VAL A 42 8.60 -2.03 15.52
N LYS A 43 9.72 -1.64 16.15
CA LYS A 43 10.78 -2.57 16.60
C LYS A 43 10.27 -3.57 17.63
N PHE A 44 9.45 -3.12 18.57
CA PHE A 44 8.83 -4.00 19.57
C PHE A 44 7.93 -5.04 18.89
N ARG A 45 7.06 -4.60 17.98
CA ARG A 45 6.19 -5.49 17.20
C ARG A 45 7.01 -6.49 16.37
N GLU A 46 8.05 -6.05 15.69
CA GLU A 46 8.97 -6.91 14.94
C GLU A 46 9.63 -7.97 15.85
N THR A 47 10.07 -7.56 17.04
CA THR A 47 10.67 -8.45 18.03
C THR A 47 9.69 -9.54 18.49
N LEU A 48 8.41 -9.20 18.67
CA LEU A 48 7.37 -10.17 19.01
C LEU A 48 7.14 -11.22 17.91
N TYR A 49 7.21 -10.82 16.63
CA TYR A 49 7.17 -11.78 15.52
C TYR A 49 8.43 -12.65 15.47
N LYS A 50 9.63 -12.06 15.61
CA LYS A 50 10.91 -12.79 15.60
C LYS A 50 11.01 -13.83 16.73
N LYS A 51 10.52 -13.48 17.91
CA LYS A 51 10.49 -14.37 19.09
C LYS A 51 9.35 -15.39 19.06
N GLY A 52 8.49 -15.38 18.03
CA GLY A 52 7.39 -16.33 17.88
C GLY A 52 6.17 -16.08 18.78
N PHE A 53 6.13 -14.98 19.53
CA PHE A 53 4.95 -14.60 20.33
C PHE A 53 3.74 -14.28 19.46
N LEU A 54 3.96 -13.71 18.27
CA LEU A 54 2.91 -13.49 17.28
C LEU A 54 2.91 -14.60 16.24
N GLN A 55 1.75 -15.23 16.05
CA GLN A 55 1.59 -16.32 15.11
C GLN A 55 1.73 -15.84 13.66
N SER A 56 2.55 -16.55 12.89
CA SER A 56 2.67 -16.41 11.44
C SER A 56 1.95 -17.57 10.76
N LYS A 57 1.03 -17.28 9.85
CA LYS A 57 0.29 -18.28 9.07
C LYS A 57 0.97 -18.50 7.73
N ARG A 58 0.94 -19.73 7.22
CA ARG A 58 1.56 -20.11 5.93
C ARG A 58 0.52 -20.72 5.01
N LEU A 59 0.48 -20.23 3.78
CA LEU A 59 -0.31 -20.84 2.70
C LEU A 59 0.39 -22.11 2.20
N PRO A 60 -0.34 -23.05 1.59
CA PRO A 60 0.22 -24.31 1.07
C PRO A 60 1.07 -24.13 -0.21
N CYS A 61 1.25 -22.89 -0.68
CA CYS A 61 2.01 -22.53 -1.88
C CYS A 61 3.13 -21.52 -1.57
N PRO A 62 4.13 -21.36 -2.47
CA PRO A 62 5.12 -20.29 -2.35
C PRO A 62 4.47 -18.91 -2.38
N VAL A 63 4.88 -18.00 -1.49
CA VAL A 63 4.33 -16.64 -1.39
C VAL A 63 5.43 -15.61 -1.58
N PHE A 64 5.25 -14.74 -2.58
CA PHE A 64 6.11 -13.58 -2.82
C PHE A 64 5.46 -12.33 -2.22
N SER A 65 6.10 -11.70 -1.23
CA SER A 65 5.61 -10.46 -0.62
C SER A 65 6.29 -9.26 -1.25
N ILE A 66 5.52 -8.43 -1.95
CA ILE A 66 6.01 -7.19 -2.58
C ILE A 66 5.54 -6.01 -1.74
N GLY A 67 6.48 -5.35 -1.07
CA GLY A 67 6.23 -4.22 -0.17
C GLY A 67 7.23 -3.09 -0.35
N ASN A 68 7.01 -1.98 0.34
CA ASN A 68 7.97 -0.87 0.42
C ASN A 68 8.08 -0.36 1.84
N ILE A 69 9.23 0.21 2.17
CA ILE A 69 9.54 0.80 3.48
C ILE A 69 9.03 2.25 3.56
N THR A 70 8.92 2.94 2.42
CA THR A 70 8.53 4.35 2.32
C THR A 70 7.06 4.51 1.90
N ILE A 71 6.42 5.58 2.40
CA ILE A 71 5.08 6.00 1.96
C ILE A 71 5.23 6.79 0.65
N GLY A 72 4.58 6.35 -0.43
CA GLY A 72 4.64 7.00 -1.74
C GLY A 72 4.60 6.02 -2.92
N GLY A 73 4.67 6.56 -4.14
CA GLY A 73 4.74 5.82 -5.40
C GLY A 73 6.07 5.09 -5.53
N SER A 74 6.12 3.86 -5.03
CA SER A 74 7.36 3.13 -4.81
C SER A 74 7.55 1.93 -5.75
N GLY A 75 6.94 1.98 -6.93
CA GLY A 75 7.09 0.93 -7.95
C GLY A 75 6.53 -0.46 -7.57
N LYS A 76 5.84 -0.62 -6.43
CA LYS A 76 5.27 -1.91 -5.99
C LYS A 76 4.36 -2.52 -7.06
N THR A 77 3.48 -1.69 -7.62
CA THR A 77 2.49 -2.15 -8.61
C THR A 77 3.14 -2.57 -9.93
N PRO A 78 4.02 -1.75 -10.55
CA PRO A 78 4.81 -2.21 -11.69
C PRO A 78 5.62 -3.48 -11.42
N MET A 79 6.27 -3.58 -10.25
CA MET A 79 7.07 -4.75 -9.88
C MET A 79 6.21 -6.00 -9.69
N THR A 80 5.01 -5.85 -9.15
CA THR A 80 4.04 -6.94 -8.99
C THR A 80 3.60 -7.47 -10.36
N ILE A 81 3.30 -6.56 -11.29
CA ILE A 81 2.92 -6.92 -12.65
C ILE A 81 4.06 -7.66 -13.35
N TYR A 82 5.28 -7.11 -13.28
CA TYR A 82 6.47 -7.70 -13.88
C TYR A 82 6.75 -9.12 -13.35
N ILE A 83 6.75 -9.33 -12.02
CA ILE A 83 6.96 -10.66 -11.45
C ILE A 83 5.87 -11.63 -11.90
N ALA A 84 4.61 -11.19 -11.92
CA ALA A 84 3.50 -12.05 -12.33
C ALA A 84 3.63 -12.48 -13.80
N GLU A 85 4.00 -11.56 -14.70
CA GLU A 85 4.24 -11.85 -16.12
C GLU A 85 5.42 -12.82 -16.30
N VAL A 86 6.53 -12.60 -15.60
CA VAL A 86 7.71 -13.49 -15.67
C VAL A 86 7.35 -14.90 -15.20
N LEU A 87 6.65 -15.03 -14.07
CA LEU A 87 6.25 -16.35 -13.54
C LEU A 87 5.24 -17.05 -14.45
N GLN A 88 4.29 -16.31 -15.05
CA GLN A 88 3.41 -16.87 -16.08
C GLN A 88 4.19 -17.35 -17.31
N GLY A 89 5.17 -16.57 -17.78
CA GLY A 89 6.03 -16.96 -18.90
C GLY A 89 6.86 -18.22 -18.65
N LEU A 90 7.13 -18.52 -17.37
CA LEU A 90 7.77 -19.76 -16.92
C LEU A 90 6.78 -20.92 -16.72
N GLY A 91 5.48 -20.72 -16.97
CA GLY A 91 4.44 -21.75 -16.87
C GLY A 91 3.85 -21.95 -15.47
N TYR A 92 4.09 -21.04 -14.52
CA TYR A 92 3.50 -21.12 -13.18
C TYR A 92 2.09 -20.53 -13.14
N ASN A 93 1.22 -21.15 -12.33
CA ASN A 93 -0.06 -20.57 -11.94
C ASN A 93 0.16 -19.50 -10.86
N VAL A 94 -0.07 -18.25 -11.21
CA VAL A 94 0.12 -17.09 -10.33
C VAL A 94 -1.24 -16.57 -9.88
N ALA A 95 -1.34 -16.15 -8.62
CA ALA A 95 -2.46 -15.36 -8.11
C ALA A 95 -1.92 -14.16 -7.33
N ILE A 96 -2.60 -13.02 -7.42
CA ILE A 96 -2.22 -11.79 -6.73
C ILE A 96 -3.22 -11.50 -5.62
N ILE A 97 -2.72 -11.31 -4.40
CA ILE A 97 -3.54 -10.92 -3.25
C ILE A 97 -3.16 -9.50 -2.84
N SER A 98 -4.11 -8.57 -3.00
CA SER A 98 -3.96 -7.19 -2.55
C SER A 98 -4.85 -6.90 -1.33
N ARG A 99 -4.62 -5.77 -0.68
CA ARG A 99 -5.46 -5.33 0.44
C ARG A 99 -6.82 -4.80 -0.03
N GLY A 100 -6.87 -4.19 -1.21
CA GLY A 100 -8.02 -3.40 -1.64
C GLY A 100 -8.18 -2.09 -0.87
N TYR A 101 -7.08 -1.35 -0.66
CA TYR A 101 -7.10 -0.13 0.15
C TYR A 101 -8.11 0.88 -0.41
N LYS A 102 -8.97 1.41 0.48
CA LYS A 102 -10.09 2.32 0.15
C LYS A 102 -11.22 1.71 -0.70
N GLY A 103 -11.14 0.43 -1.10
CA GLY A 103 -12.25 -0.27 -1.74
C GLY A 103 -13.27 -0.79 -0.73
N GLN A 104 -14.53 -0.94 -1.14
CA GLN A 104 -15.58 -1.51 -0.28
C GLN A 104 -15.25 -2.94 0.18
N ALA A 105 -14.57 -3.71 -0.68
CA ALA A 105 -14.18 -5.08 -0.41
C ALA A 105 -12.92 -5.22 0.49
N GLU A 106 -12.33 -4.14 1.01
CA GLU A 106 -11.12 -4.19 1.85
C GLU A 106 -11.30 -5.16 3.04
N ARG A 107 -12.49 -5.15 3.66
CA ARG A 107 -12.77 -5.93 4.88
C ARG A 107 -13.47 -7.25 4.61
N THR A 108 -14.41 -7.26 3.70
CA THR A 108 -15.19 -8.47 3.34
C THR A 108 -14.35 -9.44 2.52
N GLY A 109 -13.38 -8.92 1.77
CA GLY A 109 -12.64 -9.66 0.77
C GLY A 109 -13.45 -9.89 -0.50
N GLY A 110 -12.79 -10.31 -1.56
CA GLY A 110 -13.45 -10.60 -2.82
C GLY A 110 -12.51 -10.87 -3.98
N VAL A 111 -13.04 -11.49 -5.03
CA VAL A 111 -12.32 -11.74 -6.27
C VAL A 111 -12.54 -10.56 -7.20
N VAL A 112 -11.46 -9.85 -7.53
CA VAL A 112 -11.49 -8.74 -8.49
C VAL A 112 -11.47 -9.26 -9.92
N CYS A 113 -10.67 -10.29 -10.16
CA CYS A 113 -10.59 -11.00 -11.44
C CYS A 113 -10.34 -12.48 -11.17
N ASP A 114 -11.03 -13.35 -11.87
CA ASP A 114 -10.88 -14.82 -11.78
C ASP A 114 -9.84 -15.38 -12.78
N GLY A 115 -9.12 -14.50 -13.47
CA GLY A 115 -8.21 -14.84 -14.56
C GLY A 115 -8.89 -14.97 -15.92
N ARG A 116 -10.16 -14.57 -16.04
CA ARG A 116 -10.92 -14.52 -17.30
C ARG A 116 -11.76 -13.26 -17.41
N ILE A 117 -12.50 -12.94 -16.35
CA ILE A 117 -13.40 -11.79 -16.26
C ILE A 117 -13.08 -10.94 -15.04
N ILE A 118 -13.37 -9.65 -15.15
CA ILE A 118 -13.31 -8.72 -14.02
C ILE A 118 -14.66 -8.79 -13.31
N CYS A 119 -14.63 -9.15 -12.03
CA CYS A 119 -15.80 -9.39 -11.19
C CYS A 119 -16.15 -8.20 -10.28
N MET A 120 -15.22 -7.24 -10.09
CA MET A 120 -15.42 -6.07 -9.24
C MET A 120 -14.98 -4.79 -9.93
N GLY A 121 -15.71 -3.72 -9.68
CA GLY A 121 -15.35 -2.37 -10.13
C GLY A 121 -14.25 -1.72 -9.28
N PRO A 122 -13.71 -0.57 -9.70
CA PRO A 122 -12.68 0.17 -8.96
C PRO A 122 -13.16 0.64 -7.58
N ASP A 123 -14.44 1.01 -7.43
CA ASP A 123 -15.00 1.42 -6.13
C ASP A 123 -15.05 0.26 -5.11
N GLU A 124 -15.22 -0.97 -5.61
CA GLU A 124 -15.31 -2.18 -4.79
C GLU A 124 -13.93 -2.73 -4.46
N ALA A 125 -13.11 -2.94 -5.50
CA ALA A 125 -11.78 -3.52 -5.41
C ALA A 125 -10.71 -2.54 -4.89
N GLY A 126 -10.92 -1.24 -5.11
CA GLY A 126 -9.90 -0.20 -5.03
C GLY A 126 -9.16 -0.02 -6.37
N ASP A 127 -8.60 1.18 -6.57
CA ASP A 127 -7.95 1.57 -7.83
C ASP A 127 -6.75 0.67 -8.18
N GLU A 128 -5.88 0.36 -7.20
CA GLU A 128 -4.68 -0.43 -7.44
C GLU A 128 -5.01 -1.89 -7.86
N PRO A 129 -5.84 -2.66 -7.15
CA PRO A 129 -6.19 -4.03 -7.56
C PRO A 129 -6.95 -4.08 -8.88
N PHE A 130 -7.85 -3.13 -9.13
CA PHE A 130 -8.60 -3.05 -10.37
C PHE A 130 -7.64 -2.82 -11.56
N MET A 131 -6.72 -1.87 -11.44
CA MET A 131 -5.71 -1.61 -12.48
C MET A 131 -4.81 -2.84 -12.74
N ILE A 132 -4.41 -3.58 -11.69
CA ILE A 132 -3.66 -4.83 -11.85
C ILE A 132 -4.50 -5.86 -12.61
N ALA A 133 -5.78 -6.03 -12.24
CA ALA A 133 -6.69 -6.96 -12.89
C ALA A 133 -6.93 -6.63 -14.37
N GLU A 134 -7.07 -5.35 -14.71
CA GLU A 134 -7.19 -4.91 -16.11
C GLU A 134 -5.93 -5.20 -16.92
N ARG A 135 -4.76 -5.05 -16.30
CA ARG A 135 -3.48 -5.31 -16.96
C ARG A 135 -3.21 -6.81 -17.13
N LEU A 136 -3.51 -7.60 -16.11
CA LEU A 136 -3.25 -9.03 -16.04
C LEU A 136 -4.54 -9.85 -16.12
N LYS A 137 -5.18 -9.83 -17.29
CA LYS A 137 -6.49 -10.47 -17.50
C LYS A 137 -6.48 -11.99 -17.25
N THR A 138 -5.31 -12.63 -17.33
CA THR A 138 -5.12 -14.08 -17.14
C THR A 138 -4.70 -14.45 -15.71
N VAL A 139 -4.47 -13.47 -14.83
CA VAL A 139 -4.03 -13.70 -13.45
C VAL A 139 -5.19 -13.42 -12.50
N PRO A 140 -5.59 -14.38 -11.65
CA PRO A 140 -6.55 -14.11 -10.58
C PRO A 140 -6.05 -13.02 -9.64
N VAL A 141 -6.89 -12.02 -9.37
CA VAL A 141 -6.61 -10.93 -8.44
C VAL A 141 -7.66 -10.95 -7.34
N ILE A 142 -7.23 -11.09 -6.10
CA ILE A 142 -8.08 -11.17 -4.92
C ILE A 142 -7.75 -9.99 -3.99
N VAL A 143 -8.78 -9.41 -3.38
CA VAL A 143 -8.65 -8.37 -2.35
C VAL A 143 -9.06 -8.89 -0.98
N GLY A 144 -8.37 -8.42 0.06
CA GLY A 144 -8.78 -8.64 1.44
C GLY A 144 -7.74 -8.20 2.47
N LYS A 145 -8.20 -7.62 3.59
CA LYS A 145 -7.34 -7.20 4.70
C LYS A 145 -6.52 -8.37 5.26
N ASN A 146 -7.11 -9.56 5.34
CA ASN A 146 -6.44 -10.77 5.81
C ASN A 146 -5.98 -11.62 4.62
N ARG A 147 -4.69 -11.50 4.27
CA ARG A 147 -4.09 -12.17 3.12
C ARG A 147 -4.11 -13.69 3.23
N PHE A 148 -4.10 -14.23 4.46
CA PHE A 148 -4.17 -15.67 4.68
C PHE A 148 -5.58 -16.25 4.47
N LYS A 149 -6.64 -15.45 4.63
CA LYS A 149 -8.01 -15.89 4.30
C LYS A 149 -8.32 -15.73 2.81
N ALA A 150 -7.61 -14.84 2.14
CA ALA A 150 -7.83 -14.51 0.73
C ALA A 150 -7.01 -15.39 -0.23
N GLY A 151 -5.99 -16.09 0.26
CA GLY A 151 -5.24 -17.12 -0.46
C GLY A 151 -5.59 -18.49 0.07
#